data_AF-A0A2A7H701-F1
#
_entry.id   AF-A0A2A7H701-F1
#
_cell.length_a   1.000
_cell.length_b   1.000
_cell.length_c   1.000
_cell.angle_alpha   90.00
_cell.angle_beta   90.00
_cell.angle_gamma   90.00
#
_symmetry.space_group_name_H-M   'P 1'
#
loop_
_entity.id
_entity.type
_entity.pdbx_description
1 polymer ?
#
loop_
_entity_poly.entity_id
_entity_poly.type
_entity_poly.pdbx_seq_one_letter_code
_entity_poly.pdbx_strand_id
1 'polypeptide(L)'
;RDLTRRRKKVIGDMTAEKNRIQKTLECSNIKLGSVISDVFGVSGRKLLTRLVEQGYVNSQDVEETIHKKMMPKAQDISDSLFGTLNAHQIFLIRHSWNHILFLEQAIEQLEARIDELLLPYQEQVELLLTIPGVKKNTVANIIAEIGIEMSQFPSAQHLSSWAGVSPGNHESAGKKKAPGL
;
A
#
# COMPACT_ATOMS: atom_id res chain seq x y z
N ARG A 1 -19.54 -0.62 -3.66
CA ARG A 1 -19.02 -1.16 -2.36
C ARG A 1 -18.01 -2.29 -2.53
N ASP A 2 -18.32 -3.32 -3.32
CA ASP A 2 -17.43 -4.51 -3.38
C ASP A 2 -16.08 -4.22 -4.01
N LEU A 3 -16.02 -3.38 -5.05
CA LEU A 3 -14.76 -2.98 -5.69
C LEU A 3 -13.81 -2.24 -4.74
N THR A 4 -14.31 -1.30 -3.95
CA THR A 4 -13.49 -0.55 -2.99
C THR A 4 -12.96 -1.46 -1.88
N ARG A 5 -13.77 -2.40 -1.40
CA ARG A 5 -13.35 -3.44 -0.44
C ARG A 5 -12.32 -4.40 -1.04
N ARG A 6 -12.54 -4.84 -2.28
CA ARG A 6 -11.60 -5.72 -2.99
C ARG A 6 -10.26 -5.02 -3.20
N ARG A 7 -10.25 -3.77 -3.66
CA ARG A 7 -9.04 -2.95 -3.80
C ARG A 7 -8.25 -2.89 -2.47
N LYS A 8 -8.94 -2.60 -1.36
CA LYS A 8 -8.32 -2.59 -0.02
C LYS A 8 -7.68 -3.95 0.32
N LYS A 9 -8.36 -5.05 0.02
CA LYS A 9 -7.83 -6.40 0.25
C LYS A 9 -6.57 -6.67 -0.59
N VAL A 10 -6.60 -6.36 -1.89
CA VAL A 10 -5.46 -6.58 -2.80
C VAL A 10 -4.24 -5.75 -2.39
N ILE A 11 -4.43 -4.52 -1.92
CA ILE A 11 -3.34 -3.70 -1.33
C ILE A 11 -2.74 -4.36 -0.09
N GLY A 12 -3.58 -4.95 0.77
CA GLY A 12 -3.13 -5.74 1.92
C GLY A 12 -2.31 -6.95 1.49
N ASP A 13 -2.79 -7.69 0.49
CA ASP A 13 -2.10 -8.86 -0.07
C ASP A 13 -0.72 -8.45 -0.64
N MET A 14 -0.65 -7.35 -1.40
CA MET A 14 0.61 -6.80 -1.94
C MET A 14 1.58 -6.41 -0.82
N THR A 15 1.07 -5.82 0.26
CA THR A 15 1.88 -5.47 1.44
C THR A 15 2.45 -6.71 2.10
N ALA A 16 1.66 -7.79 2.19
CA ALA A 16 2.14 -9.07 2.69
C ALA A 16 3.27 -9.63 1.81
N GLU A 17 3.17 -9.56 0.48
CA GLU A 17 4.24 -9.99 -0.43
C GLU A 17 5.53 -9.17 -0.28
N LYS A 18 5.41 -7.84 -0.14
CA LYS A 18 6.54 -6.97 0.16
C LYS A 18 7.25 -7.39 1.45
N ASN A 19 6.48 -7.70 2.49
CA ASN A 19 7.03 -8.18 3.75
C ASN A 19 7.69 -9.57 3.63
N ARG A 20 7.20 -10.45 2.74
CA ARG A 20 7.85 -11.75 2.48
C ARG A 20 9.22 -11.56 1.84
N ILE A 21 9.34 -10.70 0.84
CA ILE A 21 10.64 -10.37 0.23
C ILE A 21 11.61 -9.83 1.28
N GLN A 22 11.18 -8.86 2.10
CA GLN A 22 12.02 -8.31 3.18
C GLN A 22 12.51 -9.40 4.13
N LYS A 23 11.63 -10.27 4.60
CA LYS A 23 12.01 -11.39 5.49
C LYS A 23 13.00 -12.34 4.83
N THR A 24 12.81 -12.69 3.56
CA THR A 24 13.76 -13.58 2.85
C THR A 24 15.14 -12.95 2.73
N LEU A 25 15.21 -11.63 2.48
CA LEU A 25 16.48 -10.89 2.44
C LEU A 25 17.15 -10.83 3.83
N GLU A 26 16.38 -10.54 4.89
CA GLU A 26 16.88 -10.49 6.26
C GLU A 26 17.42 -11.84 6.74
N CYS A 27 16.75 -12.96 6.43
CA CYS A 27 17.23 -14.31 6.73
C CYS A 27 18.55 -14.67 6.03
N SER A 28 18.93 -13.92 4.99
CA SER A 28 20.18 -14.12 4.24
C SER A 28 21.30 -13.21 4.76
N ASN A 29 21.10 -12.58 5.92
CA ASN A 29 21.98 -11.57 6.52
C ASN A 29 22.16 -10.31 5.65
N ILE A 30 21.26 -10.09 4.68
CA ILE A 30 21.23 -8.90 3.86
C ILE A 30 20.40 -7.83 4.57
N LYS A 31 21.06 -6.83 5.17
CA LYS A 31 20.38 -5.64 5.68
C LYS A 31 20.13 -4.62 4.56
N LEU A 32 19.40 -5.00 3.51
CA LEU A 32 19.06 -4.07 2.42
C LEU A 32 18.37 -2.80 2.96
N GLY A 33 17.61 -2.88 4.05
CA GLY A 33 16.99 -1.72 4.71
C GLY A 33 17.98 -0.73 5.37
N SER A 34 19.22 -1.12 5.67
CA SER A 34 20.25 -0.17 6.14
C SER A 34 20.99 0.53 4.99
N VAL A 35 20.91 -0.03 3.78
CA VAL A 35 21.69 0.44 2.63
C VAL A 35 20.81 1.14 1.58
N ILE A 36 19.60 0.63 1.36
CA ILE A 36 18.55 1.21 0.52
C ILE A 36 17.42 1.71 1.42
N SER A 37 17.16 3.02 1.38
CA SER A 37 16.09 3.66 2.17
C SER A 37 14.68 3.17 1.83
N ASP A 38 14.48 2.69 0.60
CA ASP A 38 13.24 2.06 0.13
C ASP A 38 13.53 0.96 -0.90
N VAL A 39 13.42 -0.30 -0.47
CA VAL A 39 13.61 -1.50 -1.32
C VAL A 39 12.58 -1.58 -2.45
N PHE A 40 11.40 -0.98 -2.28
CA PHE A 40 10.33 -0.97 -3.27
C PHE A 40 10.21 0.39 -4.00
N GLY A 41 11.16 1.29 -3.79
CA GLY A 41 11.32 2.55 -4.53
C GLY A 41 12.11 2.35 -5.83
N VAL A 42 12.22 3.40 -6.66
CA VAL A 42 12.76 3.29 -8.04
C VAL A 42 14.08 2.52 -8.15
N SER A 43 15.09 2.88 -7.36
CA SER A 43 16.38 2.17 -7.38
C SER A 43 16.29 0.75 -6.82
N GLY A 44 15.54 0.53 -5.73
CA GLY A 44 15.37 -0.79 -5.13
C GLY A 44 14.64 -1.77 -6.05
N ARG A 45 13.59 -1.32 -6.75
CA ARG A 45 12.86 -2.13 -7.73
C ARG A 45 13.74 -2.57 -8.89
N LYS A 46 14.60 -1.69 -9.39
CA LYS A 46 15.54 -2.04 -10.47
C LYS A 46 16.54 -3.11 -10.00
N LEU A 47 17.10 -2.98 -8.80
CA LEU A 47 17.99 -4.00 -8.23
C LEU A 47 17.27 -5.33 -7.99
N LEU A 48 16.05 -5.30 -7.45
CA LEU A 48 15.22 -6.50 -7.29
C LEU A 48 14.90 -7.15 -8.63
N THR A 49 14.64 -6.36 -9.68
CA THR A 49 14.40 -6.87 -11.02
C THR A 49 15.64 -7.60 -11.54
N ARG A 50 16.83 -6.99 -11.43
CA ARG A 50 18.10 -7.63 -11.81
C ARG A 50 18.35 -8.92 -11.02
N LEU A 51 18.17 -8.89 -9.69
CA LEU A 51 18.28 -10.07 -8.83
C LEU A 51 17.34 -11.18 -9.27
N VAL A 52 16.09 -10.84 -9.58
CA VAL A 52 15.07 -11.80 -10.00
C VAL A 52 15.35 -12.36 -11.40
N GLU A 53 15.86 -11.56 -12.34
CA GLU A 53 16.18 -12.00 -13.70
C GLU A 53 17.46 -12.85 -13.76
N GLN A 54 18.54 -12.36 -13.14
CA GLN A 54 19.88 -12.93 -13.27
C GLN A 54 20.24 -13.90 -12.14
N GLY A 55 19.54 -13.82 -11.00
CA GLY A 55 19.84 -14.62 -9.80
C GLY A 55 20.97 -14.04 -8.93
N TYR A 56 21.61 -12.97 -9.37
CA TYR A 56 22.64 -12.25 -8.63
C TYR A 56 22.57 -10.76 -8.99
N VAL A 57 23.31 -9.93 -8.25
CA VAL A 57 23.48 -8.50 -8.53
C VAL A 57 24.96 -8.19 -8.39
N ASN A 58 25.60 -7.63 -9.42
CA ASN A 58 27.01 -7.28 -9.38
C ASN A 58 27.27 -5.79 -9.06
N SER A 59 28.52 -5.42 -8.78
CA SER A 59 28.90 -4.05 -8.43
C SER A 59 28.58 -3.05 -9.55
N GLN A 60 28.72 -3.47 -10.81
CA GLN A 60 28.34 -2.66 -11.97
C GLN A 60 26.82 -2.46 -12.06
N ASP A 61 26.03 -3.50 -11.82
CA ASP A 61 24.56 -3.40 -11.77
C ASP A 61 24.12 -2.42 -10.69
N VAL A 62 24.80 -2.44 -9.54
CA VAL A 62 24.61 -1.52 -8.43
C VAL A 62 24.93 -0.09 -8.87
N GLU A 63 26.09 0.17 -9.45
CA GLU A 63 26.49 1.51 -9.91
C GLU A 63 25.58 2.09 -11.00
N GLU A 64 25.11 1.27 -11.94
CA GLU A 64 24.22 1.70 -13.03
C GLU A 64 22.78 1.96 -12.56
N THR A 65 22.37 1.33 -11.48
CA THR A 65 20.97 1.31 -11.04
C THR A 65 20.66 2.31 -9.93
N ILE A 66 21.67 2.63 -9.14
CA ILE A 66 21.54 3.38 -7.91
C ILE A 66 21.63 4.88 -8.19
N HIS A 67 20.80 5.67 -7.51
CA HIS A 67 20.87 7.13 -7.64
C HIS A 67 22.26 7.65 -7.23
N LYS A 68 22.81 8.67 -7.91
CA LYS A 68 24.17 9.22 -7.67
C LYS A 68 24.52 9.47 -6.19
N LYS A 69 23.52 9.80 -5.36
CA LYS A 69 23.67 10.04 -3.91
C LYS A 69 23.94 8.78 -3.08
N MET A 70 23.61 7.60 -3.59
CA MET A 70 23.82 6.30 -2.94
C MET A 70 25.08 5.57 -3.47
N MET A 71 25.78 6.13 -4.48
CA MET A 71 27.05 5.62 -5.00
C MET A 71 28.11 5.33 -3.93
N PRO A 72 28.25 6.13 -2.84
CA PRO A 72 29.22 5.80 -1.78
C PRO A 72 28.94 4.48 -1.07
N LYS A 73 27.70 3.95 -1.15
CA LYS A 73 27.29 2.67 -0.55
C LYS A 73 27.28 1.51 -1.55
N ALA A 74 27.65 1.75 -2.81
CA ALA A 74 27.59 0.73 -3.86
C ALA A 74 28.40 -0.52 -3.49
N GLN A 75 29.62 -0.35 -2.96
CA GLN A 75 30.43 -1.47 -2.51
C GLN A 75 29.79 -2.24 -1.36
N ASP A 76 29.22 -1.56 -0.36
CA ASP A 76 28.51 -2.21 0.76
C ASP A 76 27.27 -3.00 0.29
N ILE A 77 26.56 -2.48 -0.72
CA ILE A 77 25.41 -3.16 -1.35
C ILE A 77 25.89 -4.41 -2.07
N SER A 78 26.94 -4.26 -2.88
CA SER A 78 27.61 -5.35 -3.58
C SER A 78 28.02 -6.43 -2.56
N ASP A 79 28.84 -6.10 -1.57
CA ASP A 79 29.37 -7.05 -0.58
C ASP A 79 28.28 -7.71 0.27
N SER A 80 27.16 -7.01 0.53
CA SER A 80 26.01 -7.60 1.23
C SER A 80 25.22 -8.57 0.33
N LEU A 81 25.04 -8.22 -0.95
CA LEU A 81 24.28 -9.00 -1.92
C LEU A 81 25.07 -10.19 -2.49
N PHE A 82 26.40 -10.09 -2.54
CA PHE A 82 27.27 -11.12 -3.11
C PHE A 82 27.44 -12.32 -2.17
N GLY A 83 27.05 -13.50 -2.67
CA GLY A 83 27.37 -14.79 -2.05
C GLY A 83 26.45 -15.27 -0.92
N THR A 84 25.43 -14.50 -0.55
CA THR A 84 24.55 -14.80 0.60
C THR A 84 23.22 -15.45 0.22
N LEU A 85 22.68 -15.14 -0.97
CA LEU A 85 21.41 -15.70 -1.45
C LEU A 85 21.61 -17.03 -2.17
N ASN A 86 20.99 -18.08 -1.64
CA ASN A 86 20.93 -19.38 -2.32
C ASN A 86 19.77 -19.45 -3.33
N ALA A 87 19.80 -20.47 -4.19
CA ALA A 87 18.79 -20.68 -5.22
C ALA A 87 17.35 -20.73 -4.69
N HIS A 88 17.14 -21.27 -3.48
CA HIS A 88 15.83 -21.34 -2.84
C HIS A 88 15.33 -19.95 -2.41
N GLN A 89 16.20 -19.11 -1.83
CA GLN A 89 15.84 -17.73 -1.46
C GLN A 89 15.53 -16.87 -2.69
N ILE A 90 16.35 -16.98 -3.75
CA ILE A 90 16.11 -16.31 -5.03
C ILE A 90 14.75 -16.73 -5.61
N PHE A 91 14.43 -18.03 -5.54
CA PHE A 91 13.13 -18.54 -5.97
C PHE A 91 11.96 -17.91 -5.19
N LEU A 92 12.05 -17.85 -3.86
CA LEU A 92 11.01 -17.23 -3.02
C LEU A 92 10.84 -15.73 -3.29
N ILE A 93 11.95 -15.01 -3.47
CA ILE A 93 11.94 -13.58 -3.83
C ILE A 93 11.28 -13.40 -5.20
N ARG A 94 11.67 -14.19 -6.20
CA ARG A 94 11.08 -14.17 -7.56
C ARG A 94 9.58 -14.44 -7.52
N HIS A 95 9.14 -15.45 -6.76
CA HIS A 95 7.72 -15.78 -6.64
C HIS A 95 6.93 -14.62 -6.03
N SER A 96 7.40 -14.06 -4.92
CA SER A 96 6.75 -12.93 -4.25
C SER A 96 6.76 -11.67 -5.14
N TRP A 97 7.85 -11.42 -5.87
CA TRP A 97 7.99 -10.29 -6.78
C TRP A 97 7.00 -10.37 -7.93
N ASN A 98 6.88 -11.53 -8.58
CA ASN A 98 5.92 -11.74 -9.65
C ASN A 98 4.47 -11.56 -9.15
N HIS A 99 4.18 -12.00 -7.92
CA HIS A 99 2.87 -11.77 -7.32
C HIS A 99 2.63 -10.28 -7.02
N ILE A 100 3.63 -9.52 -6.57
CA ILE A 100 3.51 -8.06 -6.43
C ILE A 100 3.13 -7.41 -7.76
N LEU A 101 3.83 -7.74 -8.85
CA LEU A 101 3.54 -7.18 -10.17
C LEU A 101 2.10 -7.49 -10.63
N PHE A 102 1.66 -8.73 -10.41
CA PHE A 102 0.26 -9.12 -10.67
C PHE A 102 -0.74 -8.32 -9.83
N LEU A 103 -0.47 -8.15 -8.53
CA LEU A 103 -1.35 -7.43 -7.61
C LEU A 103 -1.41 -5.93 -7.93
N GLU A 104 -0.31 -5.33 -8.37
CA GLU A 104 -0.27 -3.95 -8.86
C GLU A 104 -1.18 -3.78 -10.07
N GLN A 105 -1.06 -4.66 -11.07
CA GLN A 105 -1.93 -4.64 -12.24
C GLN A 105 -3.41 -4.85 -11.85
N ALA A 106 -3.70 -5.73 -10.90
CA ALA A 106 -5.05 -5.93 -10.39
C ALA A 106 -5.60 -4.70 -9.66
N ILE A 107 -4.75 -3.96 -8.93
CA ILE A 107 -5.14 -2.69 -8.30
C ILE A 107 -5.49 -1.66 -9.37
N GLU A 108 -4.67 -1.51 -10.41
CA GLU A 108 -4.91 -0.57 -11.51
C GLU A 108 -6.24 -0.87 -12.22
N GLN A 109 -6.54 -2.15 -12.50
CA GLN A 109 -7.81 -2.55 -13.09
C GLN A 109 -9.01 -2.23 -12.20
N LEU A 110 -8.88 -2.47 -10.89
CA LEU A 110 -9.93 -2.13 -9.92
C LEU A 110 -10.13 -0.61 -9.82
N GLU A 111 -9.05 0.16 -9.83
CA GLU A 111 -9.11 1.62 -9.80
C GLU A 111 -9.77 2.19 -11.05
N ALA A 112 -9.40 1.70 -12.24
CA ALA A 112 -10.05 2.10 -13.48
C ALA A 112 -11.56 1.82 -13.46
N ARG A 113 -11.96 0.63 -12.98
CA ARG A 113 -13.38 0.28 -12.89
C ARG A 113 -14.14 1.11 -11.84
N ILE A 114 -13.48 1.47 -10.74
CA ILE A 114 -14.05 2.38 -9.73
C ILE A 114 -14.27 3.76 -10.37
N ASP A 115 -13.29 4.25 -11.12
CA ASP A 115 -13.37 5.56 -11.77
C ASP A 115 -14.52 5.63 -12.78
N GLU A 116 -14.70 4.60 -13.61
CA GLU A 116 -15.83 4.48 -14.53
C GLU A 116 -17.18 4.60 -13.82
N LEU A 117 -17.33 3.93 -12.67
CA LEU A 117 -18.57 3.96 -11.88
C LEU A 117 -18.79 5.30 -11.16
N LEU A 118 -17.75 6.11 -11.01
CA LEU A 118 -17.84 7.45 -10.42
C LEU A 118 -18.10 8.53 -11.45
N LEU A 119 -18.04 8.25 -12.77
CA LEU A 119 -18.33 9.22 -13.83
C LEU A 119 -19.70 9.91 -13.68
N PRO A 120 -20.79 9.23 -13.29
CA PRO A 120 -22.08 9.91 -13.08
C PRO A 120 -22.11 10.85 -11.87
N TYR A 121 -21.10 10.78 -10.99
CA TYR A 121 -21.08 11.45 -9.69
C TYR A 121 -19.93 12.45 -9.56
N GLN A 122 -19.46 13.04 -10.67
CA GLN A 122 -18.28 13.92 -10.65
C GLN A 122 -18.48 15.15 -9.77
N GLU A 123 -19.66 15.76 -9.74
CA GLU A 123 -19.93 16.91 -8.88
C GLU A 123 -19.74 16.56 -7.40
N GLN A 124 -20.27 15.41 -6.96
CA GLN A 124 -20.10 14.93 -5.59
C GLN A 124 -18.65 14.57 -5.30
N VAL A 125 -17.94 14.00 -6.28
CA VAL A 125 -16.51 13.69 -6.16
C VAL A 125 -15.70 14.96 -5.96
N GLU A 126 -15.90 15.98 -6.77
CA GLU A 126 -15.21 17.27 -6.67
C GLU A 126 -15.47 17.95 -5.34
N LEU A 127 -16.73 17.99 -4.88
CA LEU A 127 -17.08 18.53 -3.56
C LEU A 127 -16.41 17.76 -2.42
N LEU A 128 -16.36 16.44 -2.45
CA LEU A 128 -15.69 15.67 -1.40
C LEU A 128 -14.18 15.85 -1.42
N LEU A 129 -13.58 16.10 -2.58
CA LEU A 129 -12.15 16.38 -2.72
C LEU A 129 -11.74 17.76 -2.15
N THR A 130 -12.67 18.69 -1.94
CA THR A 130 -12.34 19.98 -1.30
C THR A 130 -12.08 19.84 0.21
N ILE A 131 -12.44 18.70 0.82
CA ILE A 131 -12.21 18.45 2.24
C ILE A 131 -10.72 18.17 2.48
N PRO A 132 -10.02 18.94 3.34
CA PRO A 132 -8.60 18.71 3.61
C PRO A 132 -8.32 17.28 4.09
N GLY A 133 -7.35 16.62 3.45
CA GLY A 133 -6.95 15.24 3.77
C GLY A 133 -7.79 14.15 3.10
N VAL A 134 -8.90 14.49 2.43
CA VAL A 134 -9.68 13.55 1.63
C VAL A 134 -9.04 13.39 0.25
N LYS A 135 -8.82 12.14 -0.16
CA LYS A 135 -8.25 11.78 -1.47
C LYS A 135 -9.24 10.95 -2.27
N LYS A 136 -9.02 10.81 -3.57
CA LYS A 136 -9.88 10.07 -4.52
C LYS A 136 -10.36 8.70 -3.99
N ASN A 137 -9.45 7.90 -3.43
CA ASN A 137 -9.81 6.60 -2.86
C ASN A 137 -10.75 6.70 -1.66
N THR A 138 -10.57 7.72 -0.82
CA THR A 138 -11.46 8.00 0.31
C THR A 138 -12.83 8.46 -0.19
N VAL A 139 -12.87 9.32 -1.21
CA VAL A 139 -14.11 9.74 -1.87
C VAL A 139 -14.87 8.52 -2.43
N ALA A 140 -14.18 7.65 -3.17
CA ALA A 140 -14.76 6.42 -3.70
C ALA A 140 -15.34 5.54 -2.58
N ASN A 141 -14.63 5.42 -1.44
CA ASN A 141 -15.13 4.68 -0.28
C ASN A 141 -16.38 5.32 0.34
N ILE A 142 -16.39 6.65 0.48
CA ILE A 142 -17.54 7.39 1.01
C ILE A 142 -18.75 7.13 0.12
N ILE A 143 -18.67 7.47 -1.17
CA ILE A 143 -19.78 7.29 -2.12
C ILE A 143 -20.23 5.83 -2.18
N ALA A 144 -19.30 4.87 -2.12
CA ALA A 144 -19.63 3.45 -2.15
C ALA A 144 -20.30 2.90 -0.88
N GLU A 145 -20.14 3.57 0.27
CA GLU A 145 -20.69 3.14 1.56
C GLU A 145 -21.97 3.91 1.94
N ILE A 146 -22.03 5.22 1.65
CA ILE A 146 -23.18 6.07 1.99
C ILE A 146 -24.08 6.39 0.78
N GLY A 147 -23.66 6.11 -0.45
CA GLY A 147 -24.38 6.53 -1.65
C GLY A 147 -24.36 8.04 -1.88
N ILE A 148 -25.19 8.52 -2.82
CA ILE A 148 -25.33 9.96 -3.12
C ILE A 148 -26.63 10.57 -2.59
N GLU A 149 -27.61 9.73 -2.25
CA GLU A 149 -28.93 10.17 -1.78
C GLU A 149 -28.90 10.48 -0.28
N MET A 150 -28.69 11.74 0.07
CA MET A 150 -28.60 12.14 1.48
C MET A 150 -29.95 12.11 2.22
N SER A 151 -31.07 12.00 1.51
CA SER A 151 -32.43 11.88 2.09
C SER A 151 -32.61 10.63 2.96
N GLN A 152 -31.76 9.61 2.79
CA GLN A 152 -31.74 8.44 3.66
C GLN A 152 -31.30 8.76 5.10
N PHE A 153 -30.64 9.91 5.32
CA PHE A 153 -30.25 10.42 6.63
C PHE A 153 -31.08 11.66 6.96
N PRO A 154 -31.91 11.64 8.03
CA PRO A 154 -32.70 12.80 8.42
C PRO A 154 -31.86 14.05 8.74
N SER A 155 -30.61 13.86 9.16
CA SER A 155 -29.66 14.95 9.38
C SER A 155 -28.21 14.46 9.35
N ALA A 156 -27.26 15.40 9.35
CA ALA A 156 -25.83 15.10 9.46
C ALA A 156 -25.47 14.33 10.75
N GLN A 157 -26.21 14.54 11.86
CA GLN A 157 -26.03 13.77 13.10
C GLN A 157 -26.41 12.29 12.94
N HIS A 158 -27.41 11.99 12.11
CA HIS A 158 -27.78 10.60 11.82
C HIS A 158 -26.71 9.90 11.00
N LEU A 159 -26.12 10.60 10.03
CA LEU A 159 -24.97 10.10 9.28
C LEU A 159 -23.76 9.87 10.18
N SER A 160 -23.42 10.81 11.07
CA SER A 160 -22.27 10.67 11.98
C SER A 160 -22.45 9.57 13.01
N SER A 161 -23.69 9.36 13.48
CA SER A 161 -24.06 8.25 14.35
C SER A 161 -23.93 6.91 13.60
N TRP A 162 -24.46 6.82 12.38
CA TRP A 162 -24.33 5.62 11.53
C TRP A 162 -22.87 5.28 11.21
N ALA A 163 -22.04 6.29 10.94
CA ALA A 163 -20.61 6.12 10.66
C ALA A 163 -19.78 5.79 11.91
N GLY A 164 -20.37 5.80 13.11
CA GLY A 164 -19.68 5.50 14.37
C GLY A 164 -18.66 6.56 14.80
N VAL A 165 -18.75 7.77 14.26
CA VAL A 165 -17.85 8.90 14.59
C VAL A 165 -18.47 9.90 15.57
N SER A 166 -19.75 9.68 15.94
CA SER A 166 -20.38 10.44 17.02
C SER A 166 -19.78 10.03 18.37
N PRO A 167 -19.35 10.98 19.23
CA PRO A 167 -18.95 10.68 20.60
C PRO A 167 -20.07 9.93 21.32
N GLY A 168 -19.77 8.79 21.93
CA GLY A 168 -20.75 8.06 22.72
C GLY A 168 -21.16 8.88 23.94
N ASN A 169 -22.42 9.30 24.03
CA ASN A 169 -22.96 9.88 25.26
C ASN A 169 -23.38 8.72 26.19
N HIS A 170 -22.44 8.16 26.94
CA HIS A 170 -22.72 7.13 27.94
C HIS A 170 -23.36 7.75 29.20
N GLU A 171 -24.57 8.28 29.10
CA GLU A 171 -25.33 8.75 30.26
C GLU A 171 -26.42 7.75 30.64
N SER A 172 -26.35 7.24 31.88
CA SER A 172 -27.43 6.47 32.50
C SER A 172 -27.81 7.15 33.80
N ALA A 173 -29.10 7.45 33.98
CA ALA A 173 -29.64 8.14 35.16
C ALA A 173 -28.87 9.44 35.54
N GLY A 174 -28.55 10.29 34.55
CA GLY A 174 -27.87 11.57 34.77
C GLY A 174 -26.38 11.47 35.11
N LYS A 175 -25.76 10.29 35.01
CA LYS A 175 -24.32 10.10 35.23
C LYS A 175 -23.60 9.68 33.96
N LYS A 176 -22.60 10.47 33.55
CA LYS A 176 -21.65 10.12 32.48
C LYS A 176 -20.77 8.96 32.94
N LYS A 177 -20.81 7.83 32.23
CA LYS A 177 -19.85 6.73 32.39
C LYS A 177 -18.67 7.00 31.46
N ALA A 178 -17.44 6.88 31.98
CA ALA A 178 -16.24 6.93 31.17
C ALA A 178 -16.21 5.75 30.18
N PRO A 179 -15.62 5.89 28.98
CA PRO A 179 -15.45 4.78 28.07
C PRO A 179 -14.55 3.74 28.74
N GLY A 180 -15.04 2.51 28.90
CA GLY A 180 -14.24 1.40 29.42
C GLY A 180 -13.13 1.01 28.44
N LEU A 181 -11.91 0.83 28.97
CA LEU A 181 -10.75 0.24 28.30
C LEU A 181 -11.02 -1.19 27.82
#